data_AF-D2W671-F1
#
_entry.id   AF-D2W671-F1
#
_cell.length_a   1.000
_cell.length_b   1.000
_cell.length_c   1.000
_cell.angle_alpha   90.00
_cell.angle_beta   90.00
_cell.angle_gamma   90.00
#
_symmetry.space_group_name_H-M   'P 1'
#
loop_
_entity.id
_entity.type
_entity.pdbx_description
1 polymer ?
#
loop_
_entity_poly.entity_id
_entity_poly.type
_entity_poly.pdbx_seq_one_letter_code
_entity_poly.pdbx_strand_id
1 'polypeptide(L)'
;MSDIFGQDFMHELKISKPAQFEELMSLWEKKKVSIENISTQQFIQIDGLLKEFFTTHADLTNQLVKTHFRLGRIILTTNCLDKIFEGVLTEIESHVQKELIQMRDNFNDSSREFNYIFVVGGFGESKVLQSRLTQKFQSPICKVVVPPSPGGAIVKGAVMLGRDPSLIVTRRMRRSYGVTSYKKFIPNVHDEKKKIKLKGRNEPYCKDCFDIYVDVNDEVRYDQVVVREYGVTSESQESMILELYLSPIPNTRFVTESFVKKCGEILIDMKGTRGMDRIVQVEMFFGKSAIEIHAIDLTSKKSFKASVDFERHLINNAPPPGPQISSEVFHFIFVNDKSGSMGGSDARPTSSKYSNDRLGALFESCEKFLEVRDGSSDLVSCIMYDHSAYNCFTTNPLSTSLVSTMSSYVAGGGTSFTNAMQSVSSLISSTYPNHQSYKIVVLFMSDGEDSADEAVSITGQLVSSHDIILHTIQLGGSSDNTGLRQMAATGRGQFKRANDSASLAGIYQEIANHPVAN
;
A
#
# COMPACT_ATOMS: atom_id res chain seq x y z
N MET A 1 -21.68 -22.59 6.48
CA MET A 1 -23.10 -22.22 6.31
C MET A 1 -23.75 -22.94 5.14
N SER A 2 -23.13 -23.00 3.96
CA SER A 2 -23.66 -23.83 2.85
C SER A 2 -23.77 -25.32 3.19
N ASP A 3 -22.89 -25.88 4.02
CA ASP A 3 -23.04 -27.28 4.48
C ASP A 3 -24.23 -27.49 5.43
N ILE A 4 -24.74 -26.41 6.03
CA ILE A 4 -25.85 -26.44 6.98
C ILE A 4 -27.18 -26.23 6.26
N PHE A 5 -27.22 -25.28 5.31
CA PHE A 5 -28.46 -24.87 4.65
C PHE A 5 -28.53 -25.26 3.18
N GLY A 6 -27.47 -25.82 2.59
CA GLY A 6 -27.36 -26.10 1.16
C GLY A 6 -26.83 -24.90 0.36
N GLN A 7 -26.13 -25.18 -0.73
CA GLN A 7 -25.56 -24.14 -1.61
C GLN A 7 -26.66 -23.28 -2.25
N ASP A 8 -27.73 -23.90 -2.74
CA ASP A 8 -28.80 -23.19 -3.45
C ASP A 8 -29.52 -22.18 -2.55
N PHE A 9 -29.82 -22.57 -1.30
CA PHE A 9 -30.43 -21.67 -0.32
C PHE A 9 -29.51 -20.50 0.02
N MET A 10 -28.22 -20.77 0.27
CA MET A 10 -27.25 -19.71 0.57
C MET A 10 -27.03 -18.77 -0.62
N HIS A 11 -27.08 -19.30 -1.84
CA HIS A 11 -26.99 -18.53 -3.07
C HIS A 11 -28.23 -17.64 -3.28
N GLU A 12 -29.43 -18.18 -3.07
CA GLU A 12 -30.67 -17.43 -3.12
C GLU A 12 -30.71 -16.32 -2.06
N LEU A 13 -30.34 -16.61 -0.81
CA LEU A 13 -30.22 -15.60 0.26
C LEU A 13 -29.25 -14.48 -0.15
N LYS A 14 -28.11 -14.84 -0.73
CA LYS A 14 -27.10 -13.87 -1.17
C LYS A 14 -27.59 -12.95 -2.29
N ILE A 15 -28.36 -13.48 -3.25
CA ILE A 15 -28.86 -12.70 -4.40
C ILE A 15 -30.11 -11.89 -4.03
N SER A 16 -31.09 -12.55 -3.40
CA SER A 16 -32.41 -11.95 -3.14
C SER A 16 -32.40 -10.99 -1.96
N LYS A 17 -31.51 -11.22 -0.97
CA LYS A 17 -31.46 -10.51 0.30
C LYS A 17 -29.99 -10.29 0.78
N PRO A 18 -29.16 -9.51 0.05
CA PRO A 18 -27.74 -9.36 0.37
C PRO A 18 -27.45 -8.84 1.79
N ALA A 19 -28.27 -7.90 2.29
CA ALA A 19 -28.10 -7.37 3.65
C ALA A 19 -28.30 -8.46 4.72
N GLN A 20 -29.29 -9.33 4.54
CA GLN A 20 -29.57 -10.45 5.45
C GLN A 20 -28.51 -11.55 5.35
N PHE A 21 -27.92 -11.74 4.16
CA PHE A 21 -26.75 -12.61 4.01
C PHE A 21 -25.57 -12.11 4.83
N GLU A 22 -25.22 -10.82 4.73
CA GLU A 22 -24.14 -10.23 5.52
C GLU A 22 -24.42 -10.28 7.02
N GLU A 23 -25.67 -10.04 7.44
CA GLU A 23 -26.12 -10.22 8.83
C GLU A 23 -25.87 -11.66 9.32
N LEU A 24 -26.27 -12.67 8.54
CA LEU A 24 -26.04 -14.08 8.88
C LEU A 24 -24.55 -14.41 8.99
N MET A 25 -23.73 -13.91 8.06
CA MET A 25 -22.28 -14.13 8.09
C MET A 25 -21.65 -13.45 9.31
N SER A 26 -22.07 -12.23 9.67
CA SER A 26 -21.62 -11.54 10.88
C SER A 26 -22.00 -12.31 12.16
N LEU A 27 -23.23 -12.81 12.24
CA LEU A 27 -23.69 -13.64 13.36
C LEU A 27 -22.89 -14.95 13.46
N TRP A 28 -22.59 -15.58 12.33
CA TRP A 28 -21.74 -16.75 12.27
C TRP A 28 -20.33 -16.46 12.80
N GLU A 29 -19.68 -15.37 12.36
CA GLU A 29 -18.32 -15.10 12.80
C GLU A 29 -18.24 -14.80 14.29
N LYS A 30 -19.20 -14.05 14.84
CA LYS A 30 -19.32 -13.85 16.30
C LYS A 30 -19.50 -15.19 17.02
N LYS A 31 -20.36 -16.06 16.51
CA LYS A 31 -20.60 -17.36 17.13
C LYS A 31 -19.36 -18.25 17.04
N LYS A 32 -18.74 -18.37 15.87
CA LYS A 32 -17.56 -19.19 15.57
C LYS A 32 -16.41 -18.94 16.55
N VAL A 33 -16.14 -17.68 16.90
CA VAL A 33 -15.06 -17.36 17.85
C VAL A 33 -15.45 -17.62 19.31
N SER A 34 -16.75 -17.51 19.63
CA SER A 34 -17.28 -17.69 21.00
C SER A 34 -17.49 -19.16 21.43
N ILE A 35 -17.49 -20.12 20.49
CA ILE A 35 -17.73 -21.52 20.82
C ILE A 35 -16.53 -22.06 21.62
N GLU A 36 -16.79 -22.61 22.80
CA GLU A 36 -15.77 -23.23 23.65
C GLU A 36 -15.69 -24.73 23.45
N ASN A 37 -16.82 -25.39 23.19
CA ASN A 37 -16.91 -26.85 23.08
C ASN A 37 -17.81 -27.28 21.91
N ILE A 38 -17.20 -27.91 20.91
CA ILE A 38 -17.88 -28.42 19.71
C ILE A 38 -18.71 -29.70 19.97
N SER A 39 -18.45 -30.40 21.08
CA SER A 39 -19.23 -31.56 21.52
C SER A 39 -20.58 -31.20 22.15
N THR A 40 -20.94 -29.91 22.14
CA THR A 40 -22.24 -29.42 22.60
C THR A 40 -22.96 -28.69 21.48
N GLN A 41 -24.29 -28.86 21.41
CA GLN A 41 -25.10 -28.14 20.45
C GLN A 41 -25.06 -26.64 20.72
N GLN A 42 -24.93 -25.85 19.65
CA GLN A 42 -24.83 -24.40 19.72
C GLN A 42 -26.02 -23.75 19.00
N PHE A 43 -26.31 -22.50 19.38
CA PHE A 43 -27.41 -21.74 18.79
C PHE A 43 -26.96 -20.35 18.34
N ILE A 44 -27.52 -19.89 17.22
CA ILE A 44 -27.43 -18.50 16.75
C ILE A 44 -28.85 -17.93 16.76
N GLN A 45 -29.07 -16.86 17.52
CA GLN A 45 -30.33 -16.13 17.51
C GLN A 45 -30.41 -15.27 16.24
N ILE A 46 -31.56 -15.32 15.56
CA ILE A 46 -31.86 -14.53 14.36
C ILE A 46 -33.13 -13.71 14.61
N ASP A 47 -33.09 -12.44 14.22
CA ASP A 47 -34.21 -11.52 14.38
C ASP A 47 -34.65 -10.89 13.04
N GLY A 48 -35.78 -10.17 13.07
CA GLY A 48 -36.25 -9.32 11.96
C GLY A 48 -36.44 -10.03 10.61
N LEU A 49 -35.94 -9.39 9.56
CA LEU A 49 -36.12 -9.79 8.15
C LEU A 49 -35.39 -11.11 7.81
N LEU A 50 -34.29 -11.41 8.49
CA LEU A 50 -33.58 -12.68 8.30
C LEU A 50 -34.42 -13.84 8.85
N LYS A 51 -35.12 -13.65 9.98
CA LYS A 51 -36.08 -14.63 10.51
C LYS A 51 -37.26 -14.85 9.56
N GLU A 52 -37.79 -13.77 8.99
CA GLU A 52 -38.87 -13.84 8.00
C GLU A 52 -38.43 -14.62 6.76
N PHE A 53 -37.25 -14.32 6.21
CA PHE A 53 -36.69 -15.05 5.07
C PHE A 53 -36.59 -16.56 5.35
N PHE A 54 -36.00 -16.93 6.48
CA PHE A 54 -35.89 -18.34 6.88
C PHE A 54 -37.25 -19.01 7.05
N THR A 55 -38.27 -18.29 7.51
CA THR A 55 -39.62 -18.84 7.70
C THR A 55 -40.33 -19.03 6.35
N THR A 56 -40.29 -18.04 5.47
CA THR A 56 -40.93 -18.08 4.15
C THR A 56 -40.29 -19.13 3.23
N HIS A 57 -38.97 -19.34 3.34
CA HIS A 57 -38.23 -20.30 2.51
C HIS A 57 -38.04 -21.67 3.19
N ALA A 58 -38.43 -21.82 4.47
CA ALA A 58 -38.44 -23.12 5.14
C ALA A 58 -39.51 -24.04 4.54
N ASP A 59 -40.66 -23.51 4.11
CA ASP A 59 -41.79 -24.32 3.66
C ASP A 59 -41.67 -24.83 2.23
N LEU A 60 -40.85 -24.18 1.37
CA LEU A 60 -40.86 -24.43 -0.07
C LEU A 60 -39.85 -25.47 -0.58
N THR A 61 -38.68 -25.73 0.03
CA THR A 61 -37.70 -26.63 -0.65
C THR A 61 -36.59 -27.31 0.15
N ASN A 62 -36.27 -26.97 1.42
CA ASN A 62 -35.01 -27.43 2.02
C ASN A 62 -35.16 -28.13 3.39
N GLN A 63 -35.05 -29.46 3.40
CA GLN A 63 -35.11 -30.29 4.60
C GLN A 63 -34.01 -29.94 5.63
N LEU A 64 -32.86 -29.44 5.17
CA LEU A 64 -31.78 -29.01 6.06
C LEU A 64 -32.15 -27.73 6.83
N VAL A 65 -32.82 -26.77 6.17
CA VAL A 65 -33.32 -25.55 6.84
C VAL A 65 -34.33 -25.92 7.92
N LYS A 66 -35.29 -26.82 7.65
CA LYS A 66 -36.26 -27.32 8.67
C LYS A 66 -35.59 -28.01 9.86
N THR A 67 -34.44 -28.63 9.62
CA THR A 67 -33.66 -29.34 10.64
C THR A 67 -32.86 -28.36 11.51
N HIS A 68 -32.27 -27.35 10.88
CA HIS A 68 -31.32 -26.43 11.51
C HIS A 68 -31.92 -25.08 11.89
N PHE A 69 -33.18 -24.77 11.57
CA PHE A 69 -33.85 -23.54 11.97
C PHE A 69 -35.14 -23.83 12.75
N ARG A 70 -35.21 -23.36 14.00
CA ARG A 70 -36.41 -23.48 14.84
C ARG A 70 -36.59 -22.26 15.74
N LEU A 71 -37.81 -21.74 15.82
CA LEU A 71 -38.19 -20.65 16.72
C LEU A 71 -37.28 -19.40 16.61
N GLY A 72 -36.83 -19.05 15.40
CA GLY A 72 -35.92 -17.91 15.19
C GLY A 72 -34.47 -18.19 15.59
N ARG A 73 -34.06 -19.45 15.70
CA ARG A 73 -32.68 -19.84 16.02
C ARG A 73 -32.13 -20.79 14.98
N ILE A 74 -30.88 -20.58 14.59
CA ILE A 74 -30.09 -21.62 13.94
C ILE A 74 -29.56 -22.57 14.99
N ILE A 75 -29.75 -23.85 14.77
CA ILE A 75 -29.23 -24.96 15.55
C ILE A 75 -27.98 -25.49 14.85
N LEU A 76 -26.85 -25.39 15.53
CA LEU A 76 -25.59 -25.98 15.12
C LEU A 76 -25.40 -27.28 15.91
N THR A 77 -25.68 -28.42 15.27
CA THR A 77 -25.50 -29.74 15.89
C THR A 77 -24.02 -30.04 16.08
N THR A 78 -23.68 -30.97 16.98
CA THR A 78 -22.29 -31.39 17.22
C THR A 78 -21.62 -31.89 15.95
N ASN A 79 -22.29 -32.78 15.18
CA ASN A 79 -21.81 -33.25 13.89
C ASN A 79 -21.55 -32.12 12.88
N CYS A 80 -22.36 -31.06 12.90
CA CYS A 80 -22.14 -29.89 12.06
C CYS A 80 -20.90 -29.11 12.50
N LEU A 81 -20.73 -28.88 13.81
CA LEU A 81 -19.56 -28.20 14.35
C LEU A 81 -18.28 -29.01 14.10
N ASP A 82 -18.31 -30.33 14.32
CA ASP A 82 -17.19 -31.21 14.04
C ASP A 82 -16.78 -31.13 12.56
N LYS A 83 -17.73 -31.20 11.63
CA LYS A 83 -17.43 -31.05 10.19
C LYS A 83 -16.82 -29.70 9.84
N ILE A 84 -17.30 -28.62 10.44
CA ILE A 84 -16.81 -27.26 10.15
C ILE A 84 -15.42 -27.03 10.73
N PHE A 85 -15.16 -27.52 11.94
CA PHE A 85 -13.91 -27.23 12.66
C PHE A 85 -12.82 -28.27 12.41
N GLU A 86 -13.13 -29.57 12.38
CA GLU A 86 -12.09 -30.61 12.50
C GLU A 86 -11.08 -30.59 11.35
N GLY A 87 -11.54 -30.42 10.11
CA GLY A 87 -10.64 -30.34 8.95
C GLY A 87 -9.67 -29.17 9.08
N VAL A 88 -10.19 -27.97 9.37
CA VAL A 88 -9.39 -26.76 9.51
C VAL A 88 -8.42 -26.87 10.68
N LEU A 89 -8.87 -27.40 11.83
CA LEU A 89 -8.02 -27.57 13.01
C LEU A 89 -6.89 -28.56 12.77
N THR A 90 -7.18 -29.69 12.12
CA THR A 90 -6.18 -30.72 11.80
C THR A 90 -5.12 -30.18 10.84
N GLU A 91 -5.52 -29.42 9.83
CA GLU A 91 -4.59 -28.77 8.90
C GLU A 91 -3.67 -27.77 9.60
N ILE A 92 -4.23 -26.93 10.49
CA ILE A 92 -3.45 -25.98 11.29
C ILE A 92 -2.45 -26.71 12.18
N GLU A 93 -2.86 -27.76 12.90
CA GLU A 93 -1.96 -28.55 13.75
C GLU A 93 -0.81 -29.18 12.94
N SER A 94 -1.14 -29.82 11.82
CA SER A 94 -0.16 -30.44 10.94
C SER A 94 0.87 -29.42 10.44
N HIS A 95 0.40 -28.22 10.07
CA HIS A 95 1.27 -27.14 9.63
C HIS A 95 2.20 -26.65 10.75
N VAL A 96 1.66 -26.37 11.94
CA VAL A 96 2.49 -25.97 13.10
C VAL A 96 3.53 -27.03 13.43
N GLN A 97 3.15 -28.31 13.45
CA GLN A 97 4.07 -29.41 13.72
C GLN A 97 5.20 -29.49 12.67
N LYS A 98 4.87 -29.31 11.39
CA LYS A 98 5.85 -29.30 10.30
C LYS A 98 6.86 -28.15 10.47
N GLU A 99 6.40 -26.94 10.76
CA GLU A 99 7.27 -25.77 10.96
C GLU A 99 8.23 -25.97 12.15
N LEU A 100 7.73 -26.52 13.27
CA LEU A 100 8.56 -26.82 14.44
C LEU A 100 9.66 -27.84 14.12
N ILE A 101 9.37 -28.87 13.30
CA ILE A 101 10.38 -29.85 12.86
C ILE A 101 11.42 -29.16 11.96
N GLN A 102 10.98 -28.41 10.95
CA GLN A 102 11.88 -27.74 10.01
C GLN A 102 12.80 -26.74 10.70
N MET A 103 12.31 -26.01 11.71
CA MET A 103 13.13 -25.10 12.49
C MET A 103 14.23 -25.84 13.27
N ARG A 104 13.94 -27.01 13.86
CA ARG A 104 14.96 -27.83 14.56
C ARG A 104 16.06 -28.32 13.61
N ASP A 105 15.65 -28.80 12.43
CA ASP A 105 16.58 -29.31 11.42
C ASP A 105 17.50 -28.20 10.89
N ASN A 106 16.96 -27.00 10.62
CA ASN A 106 17.71 -25.86 10.08
C ASN A 106 18.80 -25.31 11.01
N PHE A 107 18.74 -25.60 12.31
CA PHE A 107 19.74 -25.15 13.27
C PHE A 107 20.80 -26.20 13.61
N ASN A 108 20.75 -27.40 13.00
CA ASN A 108 21.62 -28.54 13.35
C ASN A 108 21.67 -28.80 14.87
N ASP A 109 20.61 -28.42 15.59
CA ASP A 109 20.56 -28.43 17.04
C ASP A 109 19.23 -29.00 17.49
N SER A 110 19.21 -30.32 17.65
CA SER A 110 18.04 -31.06 18.13
C SER A 110 17.64 -30.69 19.57
N SER A 111 18.51 -29.96 20.30
CA SER A 111 18.32 -29.49 21.67
C SER A 111 17.66 -28.11 21.76
N ARG A 112 17.48 -27.40 20.63
CA ARG A 112 16.78 -26.13 20.62
C ARG A 112 15.30 -26.33 20.89
N GLU A 113 14.89 -25.85 22.05
CA GLU A 113 13.52 -25.93 22.53
C GLU A 113 12.76 -24.62 22.25
N PHE A 114 11.52 -24.74 21.80
CA PHE A 114 10.66 -23.58 21.59
C PHE A 114 9.97 -23.23 22.90
N ASN A 115 10.15 -22.00 23.36
CA ASN A 115 9.54 -21.58 24.63
C ASN A 115 8.11 -21.06 24.48
N TYR A 116 7.76 -20.57 23.29
CA TYR A 116 6.49 -19.87 23.06
C TYR A 116 5.91 -20.17 21.67
N ILE A 117 4.61 -20.36 21.62
CA ILE A 117 3.79 -20.32 20.39
C ILE A 117 2.75 -19.22 20.58
N PHE A 118 2.79 -18.18 19.76
CA PHE A 118 1.84 -17.07 19.82
C PHE A 118 0.68 -17.30 18.86
N VAL A 119 -0.55 -17.29 19.36
CA VAL A 119 -1.77 -17.45 18.56
C VAL A 119 -2.36 -16.07 18.28
N VAL A 120 -2.22 -15.58 17.05
CA VAL A 120 -2.63 -14.22 16.63
C VAL A 120 -3.57 -14.27 15.41
N GLY A 121 -4.15 -13.12 15.05
CA GLY A 121 -5.08 -12.99 13.93
C GLY A 121 -6.54 -13.25 14.33
N GLY A 122 -7.48 -12.92 13.43
CA GLY A 122 -8.92 -12.95 13.74
C GLY A 122 -9.44 -14.33 14.17
N PHE A 123 -8.98 -15.41 13.53
CA PHE A 123 -9.37 -16.77 13.94
C PHE A 123 -8.67 -17.22 15.24
N GLY A 124 -7.57 -16.57 15.61
CA GLY A 124 -6.92 -16.73 16.90
C GLY A 124 -7.82 -16.39 18.09
N GLU A 125 -8.95 -15.69 17.87
CA GLU A 125 -9.97 -15.43 18.88
C GLU A 125 -10.84 -16.66 19.20
N SER A 126 -10.84 -17.69 18.34
CA SER A 126 -11.63 -18.89 18.54
C SER A 126 -11.16 -19.70 19.74
N LYS A 127 -12.06 -19.89 20.72
CA LYS A 127 -11.77 -20.69 21.92
C LYS A 127 -11.52 -22.17 21.59
N VAL A 128 -12.18 -22.71 20.57
CA VAL A 128 -11.91 -24.07 20.06
C VAL A 128 -10.47 -24.17 19.55
N LEU A 129 -10.03 -23.23 18.71
CA LEU A 129 -8.66 -23.22 18.18
C LEU A 129 -7.63 -23.06 19.30
N GLN A 130 -7.84 -22.10 20.20
CA GLN A 130 -6.96 -21.86 21.35
C GLN A 130 -6.80 -23.14 22.18
N SER A 131 -7.92 -23.81 22.51
CA SER A 131 -7.91 -25.05 23.29
C SER A 131 -7.19 -26.18 22.56
N ARG A 132 -7.45 -26.35 21.26
CA ARG A 132 -6.83 -27.39 20.43
C ARG A 132 -5.32 -27.22 20.37
N LEU A 133 -4.83 -26.02 20.03
CA LEU A 133 -3.40 -25.72 20.00
C LEU A 133 -2.74 -25.87 21.37
N THR A 134 -3.41 -25.42 22.43
CA THR A 134 -2.91 -25.56 23.81
C THR A 134 -2.77 -27.03 24.19
N GLN A 135 -3.79 -27.86 23.95
CA GLN A 135 -3.73 -29.30 24.25
C GLN A 135 -2.64 -30.02 23.45
N LYS A 136 -2.43 -29.62 22.20
CA LYS A 136 -1.47 -30.27 21.30
C LYS A 136 -0.02 -29.88 21.57
N PHE A 137 0.23 -28.61 21.83
CA PHE A 137 1.60 -28.06 21.81
C PHE A 137 2.09 -27.50 23.14
N GLN A 138 1.21 -27.26 24.12
CA GLN A 138 1.67 -26.78 25.42
C GLN A 138 2.40 -27.90 26.18
N SER A 139 3.56 -27.56 26.74
CA SER A 139 4.39 -28.43 27.54
C SER A 139 5.07 -27.62 28.66
N PRO A 140 5.81 -28.26 29.59
CA PRO A 140 6.60 -27.52 30.58
C PRO A 140 7.61 -26.53 29.98
N ILE A 141 7.99 -26.77 28.72
CA ILE A 141 9.04 -26.06 28.01
C ILE A 141 8.44 -25.05 27.03
N CYS A 142 7.34 -25.41 26.35
CA CYS A 142 6.67 -24.61 25.35
C CYS A 142 5.31 -24.09 25.86
N LYS A 143 5.13 -22.76 25.88
CA LYS A 143 3.87 -22.12 26.28
C LYS A 143 3.09 -21.66 25.06
N VAL A 144 1.82 -22.03 24.97
CA VAL A 144 0.91 -21.46 23.98
C VAL A 144 0.33 -20.17 24.55
N VAL A 145 0.64 -19.04 23.92
CA VAL A 145 0.29 -17.71 24.40
C VAL A 145 -0.72 -17.08 23.44
N VAL A 146 -1.86 -16.69 24.00
CA VAL A 146 -2.90 -15.95 23.29
C VAL A 146 -2.91 -14.52 23.84
N PRO A 147 -2.59 -13.49 23.04
CA PRO A 147 -2.65 -12.11 23.51
C PRO A 147 -4.11 -11.69 23.79
N PRO A 148 -4.35 -10.64 24.59
CA PRO A 148 -5.71 -10.19 24.94
C PRO A 148 -6.60 -9.83 23.74
N SER A 149 -6.00 -9.42 22.62
CA SER A 149 -6.70 -9.17 21.35
C SER A 149 -5.90 -9.81 20.21
N PRO A 150 -6.14 -11.09 19.91
CA PRO A 150 -5.48 -11.81 18.82
C PRO A 150 -5.68 -11.12 17.46
N GLY A 151 -6.92 -10.71 17.14
CA GLY A 151 -7.23 -10.00 15.90
C GLY A 151 -6.50 -8.66 15.77
N GLY A 152 -6.38 -7.91 16.88
CA GLY A 152 -5.70 -6.61 16.89
C GLY A 152 -4.18 -6.67 17.05
N ALA A 153 -3.59 -7.81 17.42
CA ALA A 153 -2.17 -7.92 17.72
C ALA A 153 -1.28 -7.55 16.52
N ILE A 154 -1.70 -7.92 15.31
CA ILE A 154 -0.97 -7.65 14.06
C ILE A 154 -0.91 -6.14 13.79
N VAL A 155 -2.07 -5.47 13.80
CA VAL A 155 -2.16 -4.02 13.55
C VAL A 155 -1.43 -3.22 14.62
N LYS A 156 -1.55 -3.62 15.89
CA LYS A 156 -0.79 -3.00 16.99
C LYS A 156 0.71 -3.12 16.75
N GLY A 157 1.20 -4.31 16.37
CA GLY A 157 2.60 -4.53 16.00
C GLY A 157 3.04 -3.66 14.84
N ALA A 158 2.21 -3.54 13.79
CA ALA A 158 2.50 -2.69 12.64
C ALA A 158 2.60 -1.19 13.00
N VAL A 159 1.70 -0.69 13.86
CA VAL A 159 1.75 0.69 14.36
C VAL A 159 3.00 0.91 15.20
N MET A 160 3.36 -0.03 16.08
CA MET A 160 4.59 0.04 16.86
C MET A 160 5.83 0.08 15.95
N LEU A 161 5.86 -0.77 14.92
CA LEU A 161 6.94 -0.79 13.94
C LEU A 161 7.04 0.51 13.13
N GLY A 162 5.91 1.10 12.74
CA GLY A 162 5.89 2.38 12.03
C GLY A 162 6.37 3.55 12.90
N ARG A 163 6.13 3.49 14.21
CA ARG A 163 6.63 4.49 15.18
C ARG A 163 8.12 4.32 15.47
N ASP A 164 8.59 3.08 15.60
CA ASP A 164 9.98 2.76 15.85
C ASP A 164 10.42 1.54 15.01
N PRO A 165 10.97 1.79 13.80
CA PRO A 165 11.45 0.73 12.93
C PRO A 165 12.60 -0.10 13.54
N SER A 166 13.31 0.43 14.54
CA SER A 166 14.44 -0.25 15.19
C SER A 166 14.03 -1.41 16.10
N LEU A 167 12.73 -1.56 16.39
CA LEU A 167 12.17 -2.71 17.13
C LEU A 167 12.48 -4.06 16.46
N ILE A 168 12.68 -4.07 15.14
CA ILE A 168 13.11 -5.25 14.41
C ILE A 168 14.63 -5.22 14.27
N VAL A 169 15.29 -5.97 15.16
CA VAL A 169 16.76 -6.05 15.18
C VAL A 169 17.27 -6.78 13.94
N THR A 170 16.66 -7.92 13.59
CA THR A 170 17.03 -8.71 12.42
C THR A 170 15.81 -9.28 11.70
N ARG A 171 15.96 -9.50 10.40
CA ARG A 171 15.02 -10.22 9.54
C ARG A 171 15.73 -11.40 8.90
N ARG A 172 15.03 -12.50 8.70
CA ARG A 172 15.50 -13.59 7.84
C ARG A 172 15.00 -13.42 6.42
N MET A 173 15.93 -13.46 5.47
CA MET A 173 15.63 -13.31 4.06
C MET A 173 14.90 -14.53 3.52
N ARG A 174 13.68 -14.34 2.98
CA ARG A 174 12.89 -15.42 2.37
C ARG A 174 13.37 -15.79 0.96
N ARG A 175 14.16 -14.92 0.33
CA ARG A 175 14.64 -14.99 -1.05
C ARG A 175 16.05 -14.44 -1.10
N SER A 176 16.87 -14.96 -2.01
CA SER A 176 18.13 -14.30 -2.38
C SER A 176 17.81 -13.07 -3.23
N TYR A 177 18.52 -11.97 -3.02
CA TYR A 177 18.43 -10.77 -3.83
C TYR A 177 19.80 -10.39 -4.36
N GLY A 178 19.82 -9.92 -5.61
CA GLY A 178 21.05 -9.52 -6.26
C GLY A 178 20.83 -8.94 -7.64
N VAL A 179 21.91 -8.78 -8.40
CA VAL A 179 21.87 -8.24 -9.76
C VAL A 179 22.48 -9.18 -10.78
N THR A 180 22.14 -8.98 -12.05
CA THR A 180 22.93 -9.56 -13.14
C THR A 180 24.31 -8.91 -13.21
N SER A 181 25.34 -9.71 -13.47
CA SER A 181 26.72 -9.21 -13.55
C SER A 181 27.57 -10.02 -14.51
N TYR A 182 28.70 -9.43 -14.89
CA TYR A 182 29.81 -10.12 -15.52
C TYR A 182 30.88 -10.43 -14.48
N LYS A 183 31.17 -11.70 -14.21
CA LYS A 183 32.27 -12.11 -13.31
C LYS A 183 33.45 -12.61 -14.12
N LYS A 184 34.68 -12.50 -13.59
CA LYS A 184 35.85 -13.09 -14.25
C LYS A 184 35.59 -14.58 -14.51
N PHE A 185 35.90 -15.06 -15.72
CA PHE A 185 35.64 -16.43 -16.08
C PHE A 185 36.64 -17.37 -15.40
N ILE A 186 36.14 -18.35 -14.65
CA ILE A 186 36.97 -19.36 -13.99
C ILE A 186 36.78 -20.68 -14.74
N PRO A 187 37.84 -21.19 -15.42
CA PRO A 187 37.79 -22.48 -16.09
C PRO A 187 37.33 -23.60 -15.15
N ASN A 188 36.50 -24.52 -15.67
CA ASN A 188 35.93 -25.67 -14.93
C ASN A 188 34.96 -25.33 -13.80
N VAL A 189 34.71 -24.04 -13.50
CA VAL A 189 33.69 -23.59 -12.54
C VAL A 189 32.51 -22.96 -13.26
N HIS A 190 32.78 -22.13 -14.28
CA HIS A 190 31.76 -21.50 -15.12
C HIS A 190 31.55 -22.31 -16.40
N ASP A 191 30.29 -22.36 -16.86
CA ASP A 191 29.94 -22.97 -18.15
C ASP A 191 30.64 -22.20 -19.29
N GLU A 192 31.42 -22.89 -20.12
CA GLU A 192 32.09 -22.32 -21.28
C GLU A 192 31.12 -21.62 -22.24
N LYS A 193 29.84 -22.05 -22.30
CA LYS A 193 28.80 -21.37 -23.10
C LYS A 193 28.47 -19.96 -22.62
N LYS A 194 28.76 -19.63 -21.36
CA LYS A 194 28.57 -18.30 -20.76
C LYS A 194 29.84 -17.45 -20.82
N LYS A 195 30.92 -17.94 -21.43
CA LYS A 195 32.18 -17.21 -21.58
C LYS A 195 32.06 -16.15 -22.68
N ILE A 196 32.52 -14.94 -22.37
CA ILE A 196 32.55 -13.82 -23.29
C ILE A 196 33.87 -13.04 -23.17
N LYS A 197 34.26 -12.33 -24.22
CA LYS A 197 35.38 -11.38 -24.21
C LYS A 197 34.83 -9.96 -24.31
N LEU A 198 35.01 -9.16 -23.27
CA LEU A 198 34.59 -7.77 -23.24
C LEU A 198 35.61 -6.89 -23.99
N LYS A 199 35.12 -5.89 -24.74
CA LYS A 199 35.99 -4.93 -25.44
C LYS A 199 36.72 -4.08 -24.39
N GLY A 200 38.05 -3.96 -24.51
CA GLY A 200 38.88 -3.22 -23.54
C GLY A 200 39.25 -3.99 -22.27
N ARG A 201 38.93 -5.29 -22.17
CA ARG A 201 39.41 -6.19 -21.12
C ARG A 201 40.23 -7.34 -21.71
N ASN A 202 41.35 -7.67 -21.07
CA ASN A 202 42.24 -8.74 -21.53
C ASN A 202 41.75 -10.14 -21.14
N GLU A 203 41.09 -10.25 -19.98
CA GLU A 203 40.62 -11.52 -19.42
C GLU A 203 39.19 -11.86 -19.90
N PRO A 204 38.84 -13.16 -20.02
CA PRO A 204 37.47 -13.58 -20.30
C PRO A 204 36.55 -13.40 -19.08
N TYR A 205 35.26 -13.16 -19.35
CA TYR A 205 34.22 -13.00 -18.34
C TYR A 205 33.10 -14.03 -18.54
N CYS A 206 32.39 -14.35 -17.47
CA CYS A 206 31.16 -15.13 -17.49
C CYS A 206 29.96 -14.17 -17.44
N LYS A 207 29.03 -14.32 -18.38
CA LYS A 207 27.79 -13.53 -18.42
C LYS A 207 26.66 -14.17 -17.62
N ASP A 208 25.65 -13.36 -17.33
CA ASP A 208 24.41 -13.75 -16.64
C ASP A 208 24.65 -14.29 -15.21
N CYS A 209 25.77 -13.91 -14.57
CA CYS A 209 26.05 -14.30 -13.20
C CYS A 209 25.07 -13.59 -12.26
N PHE A 210 24.48 -14.34 -11.34
CA PHE A 210 23.68 -13.76 -10.27
C PHE A 210 24.61 -13.33 -9.13
N ASP A 211 24.82 -12.03 -8.98
CA ASP A 211 25.62 -11.48 -7.91
C ASP A 211 24.75 -11.21 -6.69
N ILE A 212 24.77 -12.17 -5.77
CA ILE A 212 23.95 -12.16 -4.56
C ILE A 212 24.49 -11.12 -3.56
N TYR A 213 23.58 -10.25 -3.10
CA TYR A 213 23.83 -9.29 -2.01
C TYR A 213 23.45 -9.90 -0.67
N VAL A 214 22.30 -10.57 -0.63
CA VAL A 214 21.80 -11.36 0.51
C VAL A 214 21.17 -12.63 -0.02
N ASP A 215 21.40 -13.75 0.65
CA ASP A 215 20.91 -15.08 0.25
C ASP A 215 19.67 -15.51 1.06
N VAL A 216 19.01 -16.59 0.64
CA VAL A 216 17.93 -17.22 1.41
C VAL A 216 18.45 -17.60 2.79
N ASN A 217 17.67 -17.29 3.82
CA ASN A 217 17.94 -17.49 5.24
C ASN A 217 19.01 -16.58 5.86
N ASP A 218 19.64 -15.69 5.09
CA ASP A 218 20.54 -14.70 5.67
C ASP A 218 19.80 -13.87 6.73
N GLU A 219 20.48 -13.63 7.83
CA GLU A 219 20.01 -12.76 8.90
C GLU A 219 20.52 -11.35 8.64
N VAL A 220 19.62 -10.44 8.30
CA VAL A 220 19.93 -9.04 7.97
C VAL A 220 19.44 -8.11 9.07
N ARG A 221 20.27 -7.16 9.48
CA ARG A 221 19.88 -6.13 10.46
C ARG A 221 19.05 -5.03 9.81
N TYR A 222 18.35 -4.25 10.64
CA TYR A 222 17.72 -3.01 10.19
C TYR A 222 18.76 -2.09 9.53
N ASP A 223 18.43 -1.63 8.33
CA ASP A 223 19.26 -0.75 7.49
C ASP A 223 20.66 -1.30 7.17
N GLN A 224 20.79 -2.63 7.14
CA GLN A 224 22.06 -3.27 6.76
C GLN A 224 22.37 -2.99 5.30
N VAL A 225 23.50 -2.35 5.04
CA VAL A 225 23.98 -2.07 3.69
C VAL A 225 24.93 -3.16 3.21
N VAL A 226 24.75 -3.59 1.97
CA VAL A 226 25.71 -4.41 1.23
C VAL A 226 26.16 -3.62 0.01
N VAL A 227 27.47 -3.42 -0.10
CA VAL A 227 28.10 -2.62 -1.16
C VAL A 227 28.79 -3.52 -2.18
N ARG A 228 28.63 -3.20 -3.47
CA ARG A 228 29.38 -3.80 -4.59
C ARG A 228 29.77 -2.73 -5.58
N GLU A 229 30.72 -3.08 -6.45
CA GLU A 229 31.20 -2.20 -7.51
C GLU A 229 31.11 -2.91 -8.86
N TYR A 230 30.62 -2.21 -9.87
CA TYR A 230 30.53 -2.70 -11.24
C TYR A 230 31.27 -1.77 -12.19
N GLY A 231 32.21 -2.33 -12.93
CA GLY A 231 32.93 -1.61 -13.97
C GLY A 231 32.16 -1.59 -15.29
N VAL A 232 32.46 -0.59 -16.12
CA VAL A 232 31.93 -0.56 -17.49
C VAL A 232 32.48 -1.70 -18.36
N THR A 233 31.69 -2.06 -19.36
CA THR A 233 32.01 -3.11 -20.35
C THR A 233 32.69 -2.57 -21.61
N SER A 234 32.71 -1.24 -21.78
CA SER A 234 33.47 -0.55 -22.84
C SER A 234 33.79 0.91 -22.46
N GLU A 235 34.84 1.47 -23.06
CA GLU A 235 35.29 2.85 -22.80
C GLU A 235 34.26 3.92 -23.11
N SER A 236 33.40 3.67 -24.11
CA SER A 236 32.39 4.61 -24.60
C SER A 236 30.98 4.29 -24.09
N GLN A 237 30.84 3.42 -23.08
CA GLN A 237 29.54 3.09 -22.52
C GLN A 237 28.86 4.34 -21.96
N GLU A 238 27.67 4.69 -22.49
CA GLU A 238 26.92 5.89 -22.10
C GLU A 238 25.84 5.61 -21.06
N SER A 239 25.50 4.34 -20.81
CA SER A 239 24.56 3.94 -19.78
C SER A 239 24.89 2.56 -19.20
N MET A 240 24.45 2.30 -17.97
CA MET A 240 24.50 0.99 -17.34
C MET A 240 23.11 0.62 -16.82
N ILE A 241 22.64 -0.58 -17.14
CA ILE A 241 21.39 -1.12 -16.59
C ILE A 241 21.75 -2.13 -15.52
N LEU A 242 21.33 -1.87 -14.28
CA LEU A 242 21.39 -2.85 -13.20
C LEU A 242 20.03 -3.54 -13.10
N GLU A 243 19.94 -4.77 -13.60
CA GLU A 243 18.74 -5.59 -13.48
C GLU A 243 18.76 -6.33 -12.14
N LEU A 244 17.69 -6.15 -11.35
CA LEU A 244 17.50 -6.72 -10.02
C LEU A 244 16.74 -8.05 -10.15
N TYR A 245 17.22 -9.07 -9.44
CA TYR A 245 16.66 -10.41 -9.46
C TYR A 245 16.44 -10.94 -8.05
N LEU A 246 15.46 -11.84 -7.93
CA LEU A 246 15.23 -12.64 -6.74
C LEU A 246 15.25 -14.14 -7.06
N SER A 247 15.70 -14.95 -6.09
CA SER A 247 15.68 -16.40 -6.17
C SER A 247 15.01 -17.04 -4.96
N PRO A 248 14.18 -18.09 -5.14
CA PRO A 248 13.72 -18.98 -4.07
C PRO A 248 14.81 -19.85 -3.47
N ILE A 249 15.92 -20.05 -4.19
CA ILE A 249 16.88 -21.12 -3.94
C ILE A 249 18.20 -20.50 -3.46
N PRO A 250 18.75 -20.94 -2.32
CA PRO A 250 20.04 -20.46 -1.86
C PRO A 250 21.16 -20.80 -2.84
N ASN A 251 22.25 -20.03 -2.83
CA ASN A 251 23.45 -20.25 -3.65
C ASN A 251 23.18 -20.30 -5.16
N THR A 252 22.15 -19.60 -5.62
CA THR A 252 21.81 -19.52 -7.05
C THR A 252 22.92 -18.80 -7.82
N ARG A 253 23.42 -19.41 -8.89
CA ARG A 253 24.61 -18.90 -9.61
C ARG A 253 24.29 -17.99 -10.80
N PHE A 254 23.16 -18.18 -11.46
CA PHE A 254 22.85 -17.50 -12.72
C PHE A 254 21.45 -16.91 -12.72
N VAL A 255 21.29 -15.76 -13.39
CA VAL A 255 19.97 -15.13 -13.56
C VAL A 255 19.10 -15.82 -14.61
N THR A 256 19.69 -16.73 -15.39
CA THR A 256 19.00 -17.53 -16.42
C THR A 256 18.31 -18.78 -15.88
N GLU A 257 18.46 -19.07 -14.58
CA GLU A 257 17.75 -20.20 -13.97
C GLU A 257 16.24 -19.96 -14.00
N SER A 258 15.46 -21.00 -14.29
CA SER A 258 14.01 -20.88 -14.52
C SER A 258 13.23 -20.39 -13.30
N PHE A 259 13.76 -20.57 -12.10
CA PHE A 259 13.17 -20.14 -10.84
C PHE A 259 13.56 -18.71 -10.42
N VAL A 260 14.50 -18.08 -11.13
CA VAL A 260 14.94 -16.70 -10.87
C VAL A 260 14.01 -15.73 -11.59
N LYS A 261 13.61 -14.65 -10.90
CA LYS A 261 12.70 -13.65 -11.44
C LYS A 261 13.32 -12.27 -11.37
N LYS A 262 13.24 -11.51 -12.48
CA LYS A 262 13.55 -10.09 -12.48
C LYS A 262 12.49 -9.35 -11.67
N CYS A 263 12.91 -8.55 -10.70
CA CYS A 263 12.02 -7.79 -9.81
C CYS A 263 12.18 -6.28 -9.93
N GLY A 264 13.16 -5.80 -10.71
CA GLY A 264 13.33 -4.37 -10.99
C GLY A 264 14.53 -4.10 -11.88
N GLU A 265 14.77 -2.82 -12.17
CA GLU A 265 15.98 -2.36 -12.83
C GLU A 265 16.29 -0.90 -12.49
N ILE A 266 17.55 -0.50 -12.60
CA ILE A 266 18.00 0.89 -12.51
C ILE A 266 18.81 1.22 -13.77
N LEU A 267 18.42 2.29 -14.46
CA LEU A 267 19.20 2.88 -15.55
C LEU A 267 20.10 3.98 -15.00
N ILE A 268 21.41 3.79 -15.14
CA ILE A 268 22.45 4.76 -14.76
C ILE A 268 22.90 5.48 -16.02
N ASP A 269 22.67 6.80 -16.07
CA ASP A 269 23.18 7.67 -17.12
C ASP A 269 24.67 7.97 -16.90
N MET A 270 25.51 7.58 -17.86
CA MET A 270 26.97 7.77 -17.82
C MET A 270 27.45 8.70 -18.95
N LYS A 271 26.54 9.42 -19.61
CA LYS A 271 26.90 10.37 -20.68
C LYS A 271 27.88 11.43 -20.20
N GLY A 272 28.81 11.79 -21.07
CA GLY A 272 29.84 12.79 -20.80
C GLY A 272 31.10 12.27 -20.09
N THR A 273 31.16 10.98 -19.74
CA THR A 273 32.36 10.33 -19.18
C THR A 273 32.88 9.24 -20.13
N ARG A 274 34.18 8.92 -20.06
CA ARG A 274 34.83 7.86 -20.87
C ARG A 274 35.90 7.15 -20.04
N GLY A 275 36.34 5.98 -20.49
CA GLY A 275 37.40 5.18 -19.86
C GLY A 275 36.91 3.85 -19.28
N MET A 276 37.83 2.90 -19.13
CA MET A 276 37.57 1.55 -18.57
C MET A 276 37.64 1.48 -17.03
N ASP A 277 38.21 2.51 -16.41
CA ASP A 277 38.35 2.70 -14.96
C ASP A 277 37.08 3.25 -14.30
N ARG A 278 36.05 3.58 -15.10
CA ARG A 278 34.75 4.01 -14.60
C ARG A 278 34.05 2.89 -13.84
N ILE A 279 33.63 3.21 -12.61
CA ILE A 279 33.01 2.29 -11.67
C ILE A 279 31.68 2.89 -11.19
N VAL A 280 30.66 2.04 -11.12
CA VAL A 280 29.43 2.31 -10.40
C VAL A 280 29.47 1.56 -9.08
N GLN A 281 29.45 2.30 -7.97
CA GLN A 281 29.23 1.73 -6.64
C GLN A 281 27.73 1.55 -6.41
N VAL A 282 27.33 0.37 -5.95
CA VAL A 282 25.94 0.03 -5.68
C VAL A 282 25.81 -0.36 -4.22
N GLU A 283 24.94 0.35 -3.51
CA GLU A 283 24.60 0.13 -2.12
C GLU A 283 23.17 -0.38 -2.06
N MET A 284 22.96 -1.58 -1.52
CA MET A 284 21.63 -2.10 -1.26
C MET A 284 21.38 -2.18 0.24
N PHE A 285 20.28 -1.57 0.68
CA PHE A 285 19.88 -1.49 2.08
C PHE A 285 18.79 -2.53 2.35
N PHE A 286 19.00 -3.37 3.36
CA PHE A 286 18.12 -4.45 3.75
C PHE A 286 17.57 -4.23 5.17
N GLY A 287 16.56 -5.03 5.55
CA GLY A 287 15.98 -4.98 6.90
C GLY A 287 14.86 -3.94 7.09
N LYS A 288 14.66 -3.03 6.13
CA LYS A 288 13.51 -2.10 6.06
C LYS A 288 12.24 -2.81 5.53
N SER A 289 11.17 -2.04 5.24
CA SER A 289 9.95 -2.53 4.58
C SER A 289 10.12 -2.75 3.06
N ALA A 290 11.15 -2.18 2.46
CA ALA A 290 11.58 -2.39 1.08
C ALA A 290 13.11 -2.48 1.02
N ILE A 291 13.64 -2.99 -0.10
CA ILE A 291 15.06 -2.95 -0.42
C ILE A 291 15.31 -1.63 -1.14
N GLU A 292 16.09 -0.73 -0.55
CA GLU A 292 16.52 0.50 -1.20
C GLU A 292 17.84 0.25 -1.91
N ILE A 293 17.99 0.75 -3.13
CA ILE A 293 19.22 0.65 -3.91
C ILE A 293 19.69 2.05 -4.28
N HIS A 294 20.94 2.35 -3.96
CA HIS A 294 21.64 3.55 -4.40
C HIS A 294 22.79 3.16 -5.32
N ALA A 295 22.76 3.62 -6.57
CA ALA A 295 23.84 3.46 -7.52
C ALA A 295 24.54 4.81 -7.72
N ILE A 296 25.86 4.85 -7.58
CA ILE A 296 26.68 6.06 -7.65
C ILE A 296 27.73 5.84 -8.73
N ASP A 297 27.69 6.61 -9.81
CA ASP A 297 28.81 6.67 -10.76
C ASP A 297 29.95 7.44 -10.10
N LEU A 298 31.02 6.74 -9.74
CA LEU A 298 32.15 7.33 -9.02
C LEU A 298 32.92 8.34 -9.85
N THR A 299 32.74 8.35 -11.18
CA THR A 299 33.39 9.26 -12.12
C THR A 299 32.67 10.61 -12.14
N SER A 300 31.37 10.60 -12.41
CA SER A 300 30.55 11.83 -12.49
C SER A 300 29.99 12.30 -11.15
N LYS A 301 30.03 11.44 -10.13
CA LYS A 301 29.38 11.60 -8.81
C LYS A 301 27.85 11.69 -8.86
N LYS A 302 27.22 11.37 -10.00
CA LYS A 302 25.76 11.26 -10.10
C LYS A 302 25.26 10.03 -9.33
N SER A 303 24.16 10.20 -8.61
CA SER A 303 23.48 9.13 -7.86
C SER A 303 22.11 8.81 -8.45
N PHE A 304 21.77 7.53 -8.47
CA PHE A 304 20.51 6.98 -8.96
C PHE A 304 19.90 6.11 -7.85
N LYS A 305 18.59 6.14 -7.68
CA LYS A 305 17.90 5.41 -6.61
C LYS A 305 16.73 4.60 -7.15
N ALA A 306 16.49 3.45 -6.55
CA ALA A 306 15.24 2.70 -6.70
C ALA A 306 14.92 1.92 -5.42
N SER A 307 13.71 1.37 -5.36
CA SER A 307 13.26 0.52 -4.26
C SER A 307 12.51 -0.71 -4.78
N VAL A 308 12.67 -1.85 -4.10
CA VAL A 308 11.96 -3.11 -4.41
C VAL A 308 11.24 -3.61 -3.16
N ASP A 309 9.93 -3.85 -3.26
CA ASP A 309 9.12 -4.42 -2.17
C ASP A 309 9.34 -5.93 -2.03
N PHE A 310 9.32 -6.44 -0.80
CA PHE A 310 9.55 -7.86 -0.52
C PHE A 310 8.43 -8.82 -1.01
N GLU A 311 7.18 -8.35 -1.20
CA GLU A 311 6.01 -9.25 -1.33
C GLU A 311 5.25 -9.21 -2.69
N ARG A 312 5.59 -8.35 -3.65
CA ARG A 312 4.83 -8.19 -4.92
C ARG A 312 4.93 -9.35 -5.96
N HIS A 313 5.32 -10.56 -5.57
CA HIS A 313 5.45 -11.70 -6.52
C HIS A 313 4.78 -13.02 -6.08
N LEU A 314 3.59 -12.95 -5.48
CA LEU A 314 2.71 -14.10 -5.28
C LEU A 314 1.27 -13.81 -5.76
N ILE A 315 0.99 -14.07 -7.04
CA ILE A 315 -0.26 -14.63 -7.63
C ILE A 315 0.05 -14.96 -9.13
N ASN A 316 -0.47 -16.09 -9.60
CA ASN A 316 -0.11 -16.80 -10.84
C ASN A 316 -0.56 -16.16 -12.16
N ASN A 317 0.25 -16.39 -13.21
CA ASN A 317 -0.06 -16.58 -14.64
C ASN A 317 -1.23 -15.76 -15.24
N ALA A 318 -0.95 -14.50 -15.56
CA ALA A 318 -1.47 -13.80 -16.73
C ALA A 318 -0.26 -13.25 -17.50
N PRO A 319 -0.33 -13.03 -18.84
CA PRO A 319 0.75 -12.34 -19.56
C PRO A 319 1.04 -11.01 -18.85
N PRO A 320 2.29 -10.55 -18.82
CA PRO A 320 2.66 -9.38 -18.05
C PRO A 320 1.77 -8.21 -18.52
N PRO A 321 0.99 -7.55 -17.65
CA PRO A 321 0.70 -6.17 -17.94
C PRO A 321 2.08 -5.52 -18.01
N GLY A 322 2.34 -4.82 -19.10
CA GLY A 322 3.51 -3.95 -19.22
C GLY A 322 3.59 -2.99 -18.03
N PRO A 323 4.64 -2.16 -17.95
CA PRO A 323 5.00 -1.36 -16.78
C PRO A 323 3.78 -0.87 -15.99
N GLN A 324 3.55 -1.43 -14.79
CA GLN A 324 2.50 -0.92 -13.91
C GLN A 324 2.98 0.39 -13.28
N ILE A 325 2.78 1.48 -14.03
CA ILE A 325 2.32 2.73 -13.46
C ILE A 325 1.01 2.38 -12.72
N SER A 326 0.76 2.91 -11.52
CA SER A 326 -0.54 2.73 -10.86
C SER A 326 -1.66 3.03 -11.88
N SER A 327 -2.54 2.07 -12.15
CA SER A 327 -3.68 2.30 -13.05
C SER A 327 -4.79 3.14 -12.39
N GLU A 328 -4.53 3.70 -11.23
CA GLU A 328 -5.39 4.70 -10.62
C GLU A 328 -5.10 6.02 -11.34
N VAL A 329 -6.00 6.38 -12.25
CA VAL A 329 -6.01 7.71 -12.88
C VAL A 329 -6.80 8.65 -11.97
N PHE A 330 -6.24 9.82 -11.73
CA PHE A 330 -6.81 10.78 -10.79
C PHE A 330 -7.46 11.94 -11.52
N HIS A 331 -8.54 12.45 -10.95
CA HIS A 331 -9.04 13.78 -11.28
C HIS A 331 -8.72 14.69 -10.11
N PHE A 332 -7.67 15.48 -10.26
CA PHE A 332 -7.27 16.48 -9.28
C PHE A 332 -8.13 17.72 -9.39
N ILE A 333 -8.65 18.20 -8.26
CA ILE A 333 -9.39 19.46 -8.19
C ILE A 333 -8.64 20.38 -7.22
N PHE A 334 -7.93 21.37 -7.76
CA PHE A 334 -7.37 22.45 -6.96
C PHE A 334 -8.48 23.41 -6.55
N VAL A 335 -8.63 23.64 -5.25
CA VAL A 335 -9.58 24.60 -4.70
C VAL A 335 -8.77 25.62 -3.91
N ASN A 336 -8.52 26.74 -4.57
CA ASN A 336 -7.45 27.67 -4.24
C ASN A 336 -8.00 29.01 -3.75
N ASP A 337 -7.70 29.33 -2.50
CA ASP A 337 -8.04 30.63 -1.91
C ASP A 337 -7.31 31.75 -2.64
N LYS A 338 -8.06 32.79 -3.00
CA LYS A 338 -7.57 34.07 -3.54
C LYS A 338 -8.19 35.26 -2.80
N SER A 339 -8.64 35.06 -1.57
CA SER A 339 -9.14 36.13 -0.70
C SER A 339 -8.06 37.19 -0.43
N GLY A 340 -8.43 38.31 0.18
CA GLY A 340 -7.49 39.40 0.44
C GLY A 340 -6.28 39.01 1.29
N SER A 341 -6.41 38.03 2.21
CA SER A 341 -5.31 37.56 3.07
C SER A 341 -4.20 36.87 2.28
N MET A 342 -4.52 36.29 1.12
CA MET A 342 -3.56 35.66 0.21
C MET A 342 -2.59 36.65 -0.45
N GLY A 343 -2.79 37.96 -0.26
CA GLY A 343 -1.80 39.00 -0.58
C GLY A 343 -0.69 39.14 0.47
N GLY A 344 -0.70 38.30 1.52
CA GLY A 344 0.35 38.24 2.55
C GLY A 344 1.72 37.92 1.97
N SER A 345 2.79 38.36 2.64
CA SER A 345 4.16 38.29 2.12
C SER A 345 5.10 37.36 2.90
N ASP A 346 4.56 36.60 3.85
CA ASP A 346 5.22 35.58 4.68
C ASP A 346 5.41 34.23 3.97
N ALA A 347 4.76 34.00 2.83
CA ALA A 347 5.15 32.99 1.86
C ALA A 347 5.28 33.67 0.49
N ARG A 348 6.40 33.45 -0.21
CA ARG A 348 6.69 34.08 -1.51
C ARG A 348 7.22 33.03 -2.49
N PRO A 349 6.83 33.08 -3.78
CA PRO A 349 7.38 32.18 -4.76
C PRO A 349 8.89 32.40 -4.92
N THR A 350 9.59 31.35 -5.34
CA THR A 350 11.01 31.44 -5.71
C THR A 350 11.18 32.04 -7.11
N SER A 351 10.21 31.83 -7.99
CA SER A 351 10.17 32.33 -9.35
C SER A 351 9.61 33.76 -9.41
N SER A 352 10.26 34.63 -10.18
CA SER A 352 9.75 35.98 -10.49
C SER A 352 8.59 35.99 -11.48
N LYS A 353 8.11 34.80 -11.91
CA LYS A 353 6.96 34.63 -12.82
C LYS A 353 5.63 34.99 -12.17
N TYR A 354 5.54 34.87 -10.85
CA TYR A 354 4.30 35.01 -10.07
C TYR A 354 4.33 36.24 -9.17
N SER A 355 3.15 36.64 -8.66
CA SER A 355 3.04 37.71 -7.66
C SER A 355 3.87 37.38 -6.43
N ASN A 356 4.51 38.39 -5.83
CA ASN A 356 5.44 38.17 -4.71
C ASN A 356 4.71 38.10 -3.36
N ASP A 357 3.75 37.18 -3.27
CA ASP A 357 2.82 36.98 -2.15
C ASP A 357 2.44 35.49 -1.98
N ARG A 358 1.59 35.17 -1.01
CA ARG A 358 1.11 33.80 -0.73
C ARG A 358 0.42 33.20 -1.96
N LEU A 359 -0.34 34.00 -2.71
CA LEU A 359 -1.03 33.56 -3.92
C LEU A 359 -0.03 33.15 -5.01
N GLY A 360 1.07 33.87 -5.17
CA GLY A 360 2.13 33.46 -6.10
C GLY A 360 2.87 32.21 -5.64
N ALA A 361 3.08 32.02 -4.33
CA ALA A 361 3.63 30.78 -3.77
C ALA A 361 2.73 29.57 -4.03
N LEU A 362 1.41 29.77 -3.97
CA LEU A 362 0.42 28.76 -4.36
C LEU A 362 0.53 28.40 -5.84
N PHE A 363 0.62 29.38 -6.74
CA PHE A 363 0.76 29.10 -8.17
C PHE A 363 2.03 28.33 -8.50
N GLU A 364 3.16 28.68 -7.88
CA GLU A 364 4.41 27.92 -8.02
C GLU A 364 4.26 26.48 -7.49
N SER A 365 3.52 26.28 -6.40
CA SER A 365 3.29 24.94 -5.84
C SER A 365 2.38 24.09 -6.74
N CYS A 366 1.37 24.69 -7.35
CA CYS A 366 0.55 24.04 -8.38
C CYS A 366 1.37 23.71 -9.64
N GLU A 367 2.29 24.60 -10.08
CA GLU A 367 3.20 24.31 -11.19
C GLU A 367 4.06 23.07 -10.89
N LYS A 368 4.71 23.04 -9.72
CA LYS A 368 5.51 21.88 -9.28
C LYS A 368 4.69 20.60 -9.17
N PHE A 369 3.44 20.67 -8.71
CA PHE A 369 2.54 19.52 -8.71
C PHE A 369 2.34 18.97 -10.12
N LEU A 370 2.04 19.86 -11.07
CA LEU A 370 1.81 19.49 -12.47
C LEU A 370 3.08 18.94 -13.13
N GLU A 371 4.26 19.45 -12.78
CA GLU A 371 5.55 18.92 -13.23
C GLU A 371 5.78 17.48 -12.74
N VAL A 372 5.47 17.18 -11.47
CA VAL A 372 5.63 15.84 -10.89
C VAL A 372 4.70 14.82 -11.56
N ARG A 373 3.51 15.26 -12.00
CA ARG A 373 2.52 14.43 -12.68
C ARG A 373 2.56 14.57 -14.21
N ASP A 374 3.57 15.24 -14.76
CA ASP A 374 3.66 15.44 -16.21
C ASP A 374 3.75 14.09 -16.94
N GLY A 375 3.01 13.99 -18.05
CA GLY A 375 2.88 12.74 -18.80
C GLY A 375 1.98 11.67 -18.18
N SER A 376 1.30 11.94 -17.06
CA SER A 376 0.25 11.04 -16.53
C SER A 376 -1.03 11.13 -17.35
N SER A 377 -1.90 10.11 -17.24
CA SER A 377 -3.25 10.12 -17.81
C SER A 377 -4.28 10.79 -16.89
N ASP A 378 -3.84 11.57 -15.91
CA ASP A 378 -4.75 12.24 -14.97
C ASP A 378 -5.45 13.44 -15.62
N LEU A 379 -6.47 13.92 -14.93
CA LEU A 379 -7.18 15.15 -15.24
C LEU A 379 -7.02 16.15 -14.10
N VAL A 380 -7.08 17.43 -14.42
CA VAL A 380 -7.01 18.52 -13.45
C VAL A 380 -8.12 19.56 -13.68
N SER A 381 -8.67 20.07 -12.60
CA SER A 381 -9.58 21.22 -12.56
C SER A 381 -9.10 22.19 -11.49
N CYS A 382 -9.43 23.46 -11.68
CA CYS A 382 -9.08 24.50 -10.73
C CYS A 382 -10.29 25.38 -10.46
N ILE A 383 -10.61 25.54 -9.19
CA ILE A 383 -11.58 26.48 -8.65
C ILE A 383 -10.79 27.50 -7.84
N MET A 384 -10.81 28.75 -8.26
CA MET A 384 -10.32 29.87 -7.45
C MET A 384 -11.49 30.39 -6.62
N TYR A 385 -11.29 30.76 -5.36
CA TYR A 385 -12.39 31.28 -4.54
C TYR A 385 -11.98 32.42 -3.60
N ASP A 386 -12.95 33.28 -3.31
CA ASP A 386 -12.93 34.28 -2.25
C ASP A 386 -14.25 34.15 -1.46
N HIS A 387 -15.06 35.20 -1.38
CA HIS A 387 -16.46 35.13 -0.95
C HIS A 387 -17.39 34.56 -2.05
N SER A 388 -16.88 34.31 -3.26
CA SER A 388 -17.48 33.63 -4.40
C SER A 388 -16.54 32.56 -4.94
N ALA A 389 -17.04 31.65 -5.79
CA ALA A 389 -16.22 30.61 -6.43
C ALA A 389 -16.18 30.78 -7.95
N TYR A 390 -15.01 30.54 -8.55
CA TYR A 390 -14.74 30.74 -9.97
C TYR A 390 -14.07 29.50 -10.55
N ASN A 391 -14.75 28.85 -11.52
CA ASN A 391 -14.15 27.75 -12.28
C ASN A 391 -13.07 28.30 -13.22
N CYS A 392 -11.81 28.22 -12.82
CA CYS A 392 -10.67 28.69 -13.60
C CYS A 392 -10.47 27.83 -14.86
N PHE A 393 -10.56 26.51 -14.71
CA PHE A 393 -10.64 25.55 -15.80
C PHE A 393 -11.16 24.22 -15.25
N THR A 394 -11.77 23.41 -16.12
CA THR A 394 -12.42 22.16 -15.75
C THR A 394 -11.95 21.03 -16.65
N THR A 395 -11.58 19.92 -16.04
CA THR A 395 -11.34 18.62 -16.67
C THR A 395 -10.33 18.62 -17.82
N ASN A 396 -9.20 19.28 -17.63
CA ASN A 396 -8.12 19.33 -18.61
C ASN A 396 -7.09 18.22 -18.33
N PRO A 397 -6.39 17.69 -19.36
CA PRO A 397 -5.14 16.97 -19.15
C PRO A 397 -4.13 17.82 -18.38
N LEU A 398 -3.25 17.18 -17.60
CA LEU A 398 -2.25 17.93 -16.84
C LEU A 398 -1.26 18.62 -17.78
N SER A 399 -1.06 19.91 -17.55
CA SER A 399 -0.07 20.71 -18.24
C SER A 399 0.30 21.91 -17.39
N THR A 400 1.59 22.17 -17.22
CA THR A 400 2.11 23.37 -16.54
C THR A 400 1.65 24.67 -17.19
N SER A 401 1.26 24.63 -18.47
CA SER A 401 0.67 25.78 -19.17
C SER A 401 -0.63 26.27 -18.54
N LEU A 402 -1.40 25.41 -17.86
CA LEU A 402 -2.66 25.79 -17.20
C LEU A 402 -2.47 26.80 -16.06
N VAL A 403 -1.27 26.86 -15.48
CA VAL A 403 -0.95 27.81 -14.40
C VAL A 403 -1.00 29.25 -14.90
N SER A 404 -0.81 29.51 -16.21
CA SER A 404 -0.98 30.87 -16.74
C SER A 404 -2.41 31.38 -16.56
N THR A 405 -3.40 30.50 -16.67
CA THR A 405 -4.82 30.82 -16.43
C THR A 405 -5.06 31.15 -14.96
N MET A 406 -4.44 30.41 -14.04
CA MET A 406 -4.53 30.65 -12.60
C MET A 406 -3.88 31.99 -12.22
N SER A 407 -2.72 32.31 -12.80
CA SER A 407 -1.96 33.53 -12.51
C SER A 407 -2.62 34.84 -12.96
N SER A 408 -3.74 34.76 -13.70
CA SER A 408 -4.56 35.93 -14.03
C SER A 408 -5.39 36.44 -12.85
N TYR A 409 -5.56 35.63 -11.81
CA TYR A 409 -6.28 36.00 -10.60
C TYR A 409 -5.36 36.74 -9.62
N VAL A 410 -5.93 37.74 -8.94
CA VAL A 410 -5.25 38.53 -7.90
C VAL A 410 -5.95 38.33 -6.56
N ALA A 411 -5.20 38.47 -5.46
CA ALA A 411 -5.74 38.38 -4.11
C ALA A 411 -6.76 39.50 -3.85
N GLY A 412 -7.93 39.15 -3.34
CA GLY A 412 -8.99 40.09 -3.02
C GLY A 412 -10.33 39.43 -2.67
N GLY A 413 -11.19 40.17 -1.99
CA GLY A 413 -12.49 39.69 -1.50
C GLY A 413 -12.42 39.04 -0.10
N GLY A 414 -13.57 38.57 0.38
CA GLY A 414 -13.66 37.76 1.61
C GLY A 414 -13.30 36.29 1.38
N THR A 415 -13.69 35.41 2.30
CA THR A 415 -13.44 33.96 2.23
C THR A 415 -14.73 33.21 2.49
N SER A 416 -15.06 32.24 1.65
CA SER A 416 -16.24 31.36 1.81
C SER A 416 -15.93 29.92 1.41
N PHE A 417 -15.72 29.05 2.40
CA PHE A 417 -15.49 27.62 2.20
C PHE A 417 -16.74 26.94 1.65
N THR A 418 -17.92 27.39 2.07
CA THR A 418 -19.20 26.91 1.56
C THR A 418 -19.32 27.11 0.05
N ASN A 419 -19.10 28.32 -0.45
CA ASN A 419 -19.23 28.60 -1.88
C ASN A 419 -18.21 27.82 -2.72
N ALA A 420 -16.98 27.66 -2.19
CA ALA A 420 -15.95 26.84 -2.80
C ALA A 420 -16.41 25.36 -2.90
N MET A 421 -16.90 24.77 -1.81
CA MET A 421 -17.36 23.38 -1.79
C MET A 421 -18.64 23.14 -2.59
N GLN A 422 -19.55 24.12 -2.66
CA GLN A 422 -20.71 24.06 -3.56
C GLN A 422 -20.28 24.00 -5.04
N SER A 423 -19.24 24.76 -5.42
CA SER A 423 -18.65 24.69 -6.77
C SER A 423 -17.99 23.34 -7.02
N VAL A 424 -17.29 22.76 -6.04
CA VAL A 424 -16.75 21.39 -6.13
C VAL A 424 -17.88 20.38 -6.38
N SER A 425 -18.95 20.47 -5.60
CA SER A 425 -20.11 19.57 -5.75
C SER A 425 -20.77 19.69 -7.12
N SER A 426 -20.91 20.92 -7.62
CA SER A 426 -21.46 21.19 -8.95
C SER A 426 -20.55 20.66 -10.06
N LEU A 427 -19.24 20.86 -9.94
CA LEU A 427 -18.24 20.36 -10.88
C LEU A 427 -18.29 18.84 -10.95
N ILE A 428 -18.18 18.15 -9.80
CA ILE A 428 -18.20 16.69 -9.72
C ILE A 428 -19.51 16.14 -10.32
N SER A 429 -20.65 16.71 -9.95
CA SER A 429 -21.95 16.27 -10.48
C SER A 429 -22.04 16.38 -12.00
N SER A 430 -21.42 17.42 -12.59
CA SER A 430 -21.40 17.63 -14.04
C SER A 430 -20.41 16.72 -14.79
N THR A 431 -19.29 16.35 -14.15
CA THR A 431 -18.20 15.58 -14.79
C THR A 431 -18.29 14.07 -14.54
N TYR A 432 -18.90 13.65 -13.43
CA TYR A 432 -18.92 12.26 -12.98
C TYR A 432 -19.52 11.26 -13.99
N PRO A 433 -20.60 11.57 -14.74
CA PRO A 433 -21.16 10.62 -15.71
C PRO A 433 -20.15 10.15 -16.78
N ASN A 434 -19.13 10.95 -17.09
CA ASN A 434 -18.14 10.64 -18.12
C ASN A 434 -16.81 10.09 -17.56
N HIS A 435 -16.57 10.21 -16.25
CA HIS A 435 -15.25 10.00 -15.64
C HIS A 435 -15.26 9.06 -14.42
N GLN A 436 -16.18 8.09 -14.38
CA GLN A 436 -16.30 7.09 -13.29
C GLN A 436 -15.04 6.25 -13.05
N SER A 437 -14.12 6.20 -14.02
CA SER A 437 -12.82 5.52 -13.89
C SER A 437 -11.78 6.32 -13.13
N TYR A 438 -12.03 7.61 -12.85
CA TYR A 438 -11.08 8.49 -12.16
C TYR A 438 -11.42 8.58 -10.68
N LYS A 439 -10.40 8.42 -9.84
CA LYS A 439 -10.53 8.76 -8.43
C LYS A 439 -10.35 10.25 -8.23
N ILE A 440 -11.28 10.88 -7.51
CA ILE A 440 -11.29 12.34 -7.37
C ILE A 440 -10.49 12.73 -6.14
N VAL A 441 -9.49 13.59 -6.33
CA VAL A 441 -8.65 14.11 -5.24
C VAL A 441 -8.77 15.63 -5.21
N VAL A 442 -9.39 16.15 -4.16
CA VAL A 442 -9.59 17.59 -3.93
C VAL A 442 -8.44 18.10 -3.06
N LEU A 443 -7.74 19.13 -3.52
CA LEU A 443 -6.73 19.86 -2.75
C LEU A 443 -7.32 21.22 -2.40
N PHE A 444 -7.84 21.34 -1.18
CA PHE A 444 -8.45 22.56 -0.68
C PHE A 444 -7.43 23.38 0.11
N MET A 445 -7.06 24.56 -0.37
CA MET A 445 -6.06 25.41 0.25
C MET A 445 -6.69 26.71 0.74
N SER A 446 -6.36 27.13 1.97
CA SER A 446 -6.71 28.44 2.53
C SER A 446 -5.66 28.95 3.51
N ASP A 447 -5.60 30.27 3.70
CA ASP A 447 -4.79 30.93 4.73
C ASP A 447 -5.61 31.52 5.90
N GLY A 448 -6.93 31.32 5.92
CA GLY A 448 -7.85 31.99 6.84
C GLY A 448 -8.92 31.10 7.49
N GLU A 449 -9.58 31.62 8.52
CA GLU A 449 -10.65 30.96 9.28
C GLU A 449 -12.03 31.46 8.84
N ASP A 450 -12.64 30.74 7.90
CA ASP A 450 -14.08 30.81 7.66
C ASP A 450 -14.80 29.73 8.50
N SER A 451 -16.10 29.91 8.73
CA SER A 451 -16.95 28.86 9.29
C SER A 451 -17.03 27.70 8.29
N ALA A 452 -16.46 26.55 8.66
CA ALA A 452 -16.45 25.39 7.80
C ALA A 452 -17.69 24.49 7.96
N ASP A 453 -18.63 24.79 8.86
CA ASP A 453 -19.72 23.86 9.22
C ASP A 453 -20.52 23.36 7.99
N GLU A 454 -20.92 24.27 7.10
CA GLU A 454 -21.65 23.90 5.89
C GLU A 454 -20.73 23.25 4.83
N ALA A 455 -19.47 23.70 4.73
CA ALA A 455 -18.46 23.07 3.87
C ALA A 455 -18.16 21.62 4.29
N VAL A 456 -18.12 21.33 5.59
CA VAL A 456 -17.99 19.99 6.17
C VAL A 456 -19.22 19.14 5.83
N SER A 457 -20.42 19.71 5.95
CA SER A 457 -21.67 19.02 5.55
C SER A 457 -21.66 18.64 4.06
N ILE A 458 -21.28 19.57 3.18
CA ILE A 458 -21.13 19.31 1.73
C ILE A 458 -20.06 18.23 1.48
N THR A 459 -18.93 18.28 2.19
CA THR A 459 -17.88 17.26 2.10
C THR A 459 -18.42 15.87 2.45
N GLY A 460 -19.20 15.75 3.52
CA GLY A 460 -19.83 14.50 3.93
C GLY A 460 -20.83 13.96 2.91
N GLN A 461 -21.60 14.84 2.27
CA GLN A 461 -22.51 14.46 1.17
C GLN A 461 -21.74 13.95 -0.05
N LEU A 462 -20.63 14.60 -0.42
CA LEU A 462 -19.79 14.17 -1.54
C LEU A 462 -19.13 12.83 -1.28
N VAL A 463 -18.54 12.61 -0.10
CA VAL A 463 -17.94 11.32 0.29
C VAL A 463 -18.97 10.19 0.35
N SER A 464 -20.23 10.50 0.63
CA SER A 464 -21.31 9.51 0.66
C SER A 464 -21.83 9.15 -0.74
N SER A 465 -21.63 10.02 -1.73
CA SER A 465 -22.18 9.87 -3.09
C SER A 465 -21.14 9.54 -4.16
N HIS A 466 -19.87 9.84 -3.90
CA HIS A 466 -18.75 9.74 -4.84
C HIS A 466 -17.49 9.23 -4.12
N ASP A 467 -16.61 8.52 -4.86
CA ASP A 467 -15.31 8.09 -4.34
C ASP A 467 -14.31 9.25 -4.42
N ILE A 468 -14.35 10.13 -3.40
CA ILE A 468 -13.50 11.32 -3.31
C ILE A 468 -12.57 11.26 -2.10
N ILE A 469 -11.43 11.91 -2.23
CA ILE A 469 -10.52 12.24 -1.14
C ILE A 469 -10.32 13.74 -1.12
N LEU A 470 -10.47 14.37 0.05
CA LEU A 470 -10.25 15.81 0.23
C LEU A 470 -9.10 16.05 1.19
N HIS A 471 -7.98 16.54 0.65
CA HIS A 471 -6.87 17.08 1.43
C HIS A 471 -7.10 18.57 1.67
N THR A 472 -6.79 19.04 2.88
CA THR A 472 -6.79 20.46 3.19
C THR A 472 -5.39 20.95 3.51
N ILE A 473 -5.03 22.11 3.00
CA ILE A 473 -3.72 22.73 3.19
C ILE A 473 -3.94 24.12 3.79
N GLN A 474 -3.41 24.34 4.99
CA GLN A 474 -3.37 25.66 5.62
C GLN A 474 -2.05 26.35 5.29
N LEU A 475 -2.09 27.56 4.75
CA LEU A 475 -0.90 28.39 4.50
C LEU A 475 -0.82 29.54 5.50
N GLY A 476 0.24 29.60 6.31
CA GLY A 476 0.51 30.71 7.23
C GLY A 476 0.34 30.42 8.73
N GLY A 477 0.47 31.50 9.52
CA GLY A 477 0.82 31.46 10.95
C GLY A 477 -0.30 31.44 12.00
N SER A 478 -1.58 31.30 11.65
CA SER A 478 -2.65 31.23 12.66
C SER A 478 -2.65 29.90 13.42
N SER A 479 -3.44 29.82 14.50
CA SER A 479 -3.80 28.53 15.12
C SER A 479 -4.28 27.53 14.08
N ASP A 480 -4.19 26.24 14.39
CA ASP A 480 -4.69 25.22 13.49
C ASP A 480 -6.19 25.43 13.24
N ASN A 481 -6.57 25.59 11.97
CA ASN A 481 -7.96 25.82 11.59
C ASN A 481 -8.76 24.51 11.81
N THR A 482 -9.63 24.52 12.82
CA THR A 482 -10.47 23.38 13.17
C THR A 482 -11.39 22.98 12.03
N GLY A 483 -11.84 23.94 11.23
CA GLY A 483 -12.68 23.72 10.05
C GLY A 483 -11.97 22.94 8.94
N LEU A 484 -10.76 23.36 8.55
CA LEU A 484 -9.95 22.63 7.56
C LEU A 484 -9.64 21.20 8.05
N ARG A 485 -9.30 21.03 9.33
CA ARG A 485 -9.08 19.70 9.93
C ARG A 485 -10.32 18.82 9.84
N GLN A 486 -11.50 19.36 10.16
CA GLN A 486 -12.77 18.64 10.06
C GLN A 486 -13.12 18.31 8.62
N MET A 487 -12.88 19.22 7.66
CA MET A 487 -13.08 18.97 6.24
C MET A 487 -12.20 17.82 5.74
N ALA A 488 -10.90 17.83 6.04
CA ALA A 488 -10.00 16.74 5.67
C ALA A 488 -10.41 15.40 6.30
N ALA A 489 -10.77 15.41 7.59
CA ALA A 489 -11.21 14.21 8.31
C ALA A 489 -12.50 13.63 7.70
N THR A 490 -13.51 14.46 7.47
CA THR A 490 -14.76 14.06 6.79
C THR A 490 -14.47 13.58 5.36
N GLY A 491 -13.54 14.25 4.68
CA GLY A 491 -13.06 13.99 3.33
C GLY A 491 -12.13 12.79 3.15
N ARG A 492 -11.84 12.02 4.22
CA ARG A 492 -10.88 10.89 4.22
C ARG A 492 -9.46 11.25 3.76
N GLY A 493 -9.12 12.54 3.77
CA GLY A 493 -7.80 13.03 3.38
C GLY A 493 -6.98 13.49 4.58
N GLN A 494 -5.91 14.23 4.28
CA GLN A 494 -4.98 14.73 5.29
C GLN A 494 -5.07 16.25 5.40
N PHE A 495 -5.04 16.74 6.65
CA PHE A 495 -4.78 18.14 6.94
C PHE A 495 -3.26 18.37 7.01
N LYS A 496 -2.76 19.32 6.24
CA LYS A 496 -1.35 19.72 6.22
C LYS A 496 -1.21 21.22 6.41
N ARG A 497 -0.10 21.62 7.02
CA ARG A 497 0.20 23.02 7.31
C ARG A 497 1.51 23.42 6.65
N ALA A 498 1.48 24.48 5.87
CA ALA A 498 2.62 25.14 5.27
C ALA A 498 2.87 26.46 6.01
N ASN A 499 4.10 26.70 6.46
CA ASN A 499 4.49 27.95 7.10
C ASN A 499 5.18 28.93 6.13
N ASP A 500 5.61 28.42 4.98
CA ASP A 500 6.35 29.15 3.95
C ASP A 500 6.13 28.50 2.56
N SER A 501 6.69 29.09 1.52
CA SER A 501 6.55 28.58 0.15
C SER A 501 7.27 27.25 -0.08
N ALA A 502 8.36 26.97 0.64
CA ALA A 502 9.10 25.72 0.52
C ALA A 502 8.31 24.52 1.08
N SER A 503 7.71 24.69 2.27
CA SER A 503 6.83 23.70 2.88
C SER A 503 5.54 23.51 2.08
N LEU A 504 4.97 24.58 1.51
CA LEU A 504 3.83 24.48 0.59
C LEU A 504 4.16 23.63 -0.64
N ALA A 505 5.27 23.92 -1.31
CA ALA A 505 5.73 23.16 -2.47
C ALA A 505 6.00 21.70 -2.11
N GLY A 506 6.62 21.43 -0.97
CA GLY A 506 6.86 20.08 -0.46
C GLY A 506 5.57 19.29 -0.24
N ILE A 507 4.53 19.93 0.31
CA ILE A 507 3.21 19.32 0.51
C ILE A 507 2.56 18.96 -0.83
N TYR A 508 2.56 19.88 -1.80
CA TYR A 508 2.02 19.61 -3.14
C TYR A 508 2.79 18.47 -3.83
N GLN A 509 4.12 18.45 -3.74
CA GLN A 509 4.94 17.37 -4.27
C GLN A 509 4.66 16.02 -3.58
N GLU A 510 4.47 15.99 -2.27
CA GLU A 510 4.11 14.78 -1.54
C GLU A 510 2.75 14.24 -1.99
N ILE A 511 1.73 15.09 -2.10
CA ILE A 511 0.39 14.70 -2.56
C ILE A 511 0.44 14.26 -4.03
N ALA A 512 1.25 14.90 -4.87
CA ALA A 512 1.45 14.47 -6.26
C ALA A 512 2.02 13.04 -6.33
N ASN A 513 3.00 12.71 -5.49
CA ASN A 513 3.59 11.37 -5.47
C ASN A 513 2.67 10.33 -4.79
N HIS A 514 1.90 10.74 -3.79
CA HIS A 514 1.03 9.89 -2.99
C HIS A 514 -0.35 10.55 -2.78
N PRO A 515 -1.24 10.51 -3.80
CA PRO A 515 -2.55 11.19 -3.76
C PRO A 515 -3.55 10.62 -2.76
N VAL A 516 -3.31 9.39 -2.28
CA VAL A 516 -4.18 8.63 -1.39
C VAL A 516 -3.34 8.24 -0.18
N ALA A 517 -3.82 8.55 1.03
CA ALA A 517 -3.20 8.04 2.24
C ALA A 517 -3.46 6.52 2.35
N ASN A 518 -2.40 5.72 2.47
CA ASN A 518 -2.49 4.27 2.71
C ASN A 518 -3.07 3.93 4.08
#